data_AF-A0A7W3T228-F1
#
_entry.id   AF-A0A7W3T228-F1
#
_cell.length_a   1.000
_cell.length_b   1.000
_cell.length_c   1.000
_cell.angle_alpha   90.00
_cell.angle_beta   90.00
_cell.angle_gamma   90.00
#
_symmetry.space_group_name_H-M   'P 1'
#
loop_
_entity.id
_entity.type
_entity.pdbx_description
1 polymer ?
#
loop_
_entity_poly.entity_id
_entity_poly.type
_entity_poly.pdbx_seq_one_letter_code
_entity_poly.pdbx_strand_id
1 'polypeptide(L)' 'MPEPSHTVDVRVLLTVGDQAEIVADAHDAGDPERYPAAEIARALDVEPRDLPGMRLTADVGRDHRLTNWRRR' A
#
# COMPACT_ATOMS: atom_id res chain seq x y z
N MET A 1 18.16 11.48 -15.30
CA MET A 1 16.70 11.74 -15.37
C MET A 1 16.06 10.82 -14.34
N PRO A 2 15.20 11.29 -13.41
CA PRO A 2 14.43 10.35 -12.61
C PRO A 2 13.51 9.58 -13.56
N GLU A 3 13.51 8.26 -13.44
CA GLU A 3 12.66 7.37 -14.22
C GLU A 3 11.19 7.65 -13.91
N PRO A 4 10.25 7.35 -14.81
CA PRO A 4 8.84 7.52 -14.50
C PRO A 4 8.50 6.58 -13.33
N SER A 5 8.34 7.15 -12.13
CA SER A 5 7.72 6.47 -11.00
C SER A 5 6.24 6.28 -11.35
N HIS A 6 5.86 5.06 -11.73
CA HIS A 6 4.46 4.75 -11.97
C HIS A 6 3.76 4.69 -10.62
N THR A 7 2.74 5.52 -10.43
CA THR A 7 1.87 5.48 -9.24
C THR A 7 0.72 4.52 -9.48
N VAL A 8 0.30 3.83 -8.43
CA VAL A 8 -0.86 2.93 -8.45
C VAL A 8 -1.75 3.21 -7.26
N ASP A 9 -3.06 3.20 -7.49
CA ASP A 9 -4.05 3.26 -6.43
C ASP A 9 -4.25 1.87 -5.85
N VAL A 10 -4.21 1.79 -4.52
CA VAL A 10 -4.32 0.55 -3.76
C VAL A 10 -5.27 0.73 -2.57
N ARG A 11 -5.68 -0.38 -2.00
CA ARG A 11 -6.51 -0.43 -0.80
C ARG A 11 -5.91 -1.41 0.20
N VAL A 12 -5.92 -1.02 1.46
CA VAL A 12 -5.66 -1.94 2.57
C VAL A 12 -6.92 -2.75 2.82
N LEU A 13 -6.85 -4.07 2.65
CA LEU A 13 -7.99 -4.96 2.93
C LEU A 13 -8.13 -5.19 4.44
N LEU A 14 -7.05 -5.68 5.06
CA LEU A 14 -7.00 -5.95 6.50
C LEU A 14 -5.56 -6.00 7.01
N THR A 15 -5.43 -6.06 8.33
CA THR A 15 -4.15 -6.30 9.01
C THR A 15 -4.21 -7.64 9.75
N VAL A 16 -3.21 -8.50 9.54
CA VAL A 16 -3.05 -9.80 10.20
C VAL A 16 -1.72 -9.80 10.95
N GLY A 17 -1.77 -9.79 12.29
CA GLY A 17 -0.57 -9.59 13.11
C GLY A 17 0.09 -8.26 12.77
N ASP A 18 1.36 -8.30 12.38
CA ASP A 18 2.16 -7.13 12.01
C ASP A 18 2.12 -6.78 10.51
N GLN A 19 1.32 -7.50 9.72
CA GLN A 19 1.25 -7.34 8.26
C GLN A 19 -0.09 -6.72 7.83
N ALA A 20 -0.05 -5.90 6.79
CA ALA A 20 -1.20 -5.38 6.08
C ALA A 20 -1.31 -6.08 4.72
N GLU A 21 -2.53 -6.50 4.36
CA GLU A 21 -2.85 -7.01 3.02
C GLU A 21 -3.29 -5.86 2.13
N ILE A 22 -2.55 -5.67 1.04
CA ILE A 22 -2.70 -4.57 0.09
C ILE A 22 -3.14 -5.15 -1.25
N VAL A 23 -4.15 -4.54 -1.85
CA VAL A 23 -4.68 -4.92 -3.15
C VAL A 23 -4.76 -3.69 -4.05
N ALA A 24 -4.63 -3.85 -5.36
CA ALA A 24 -4.90 -2.76 -6.30
C ALA A 24 -6.36 -2.29 -6.20
N ASP A 25 -6.61 -0.98 -6.27
CA ASP A 25 -7.97 -0.41 -6.29
C ASP A 25 -8.55 -0.49 -7.71
N ALA A 26 -8.60 -1.70 -8.27
CA ALA A 26 -9.06 -2.01 -9.62
C ALA A 26 -10.06 -3.19 -9.61
N HIS A 27 -10.90 -3.29 -10.63
CA HIS A 27 -11.92 -4.35 -10.72
C HIS A 27 -11.33 -5.76 -10.81
N ASP A 28 -10.24 -5.90 -11.56
CA ASP A 28 -9.49 -7.16 -11.76
C ASP A 28 -8.24 -7.21 -10.88
N ALA A 29 -8.34 -6.76 -9.64
CA ALA A 29 -7.21 -6.82 -8.74
C ALA A 29 -6.82 -8.28 -8.45
N GLY A 30 -5.51 -8.57 -8.55
CA GLY A 30 -4.95 -9.88 -8.29
C GLY A 30 -4.90 -10.24 -6.81
N ASP A 31 -4.10 -11.26 -6.48
CA ASP A 31 -3.90 -11.69 -5.09
C ASP A 31 -3.36 -10.54 -4.21
N PRO A 32 -3.85 -10.40 -2.97
CA PRO A 32 -3.35 -9.41 -2.04
C PRO A 32 -1.86 -9.62 -1.72
N GLU A 33 -1.10 -8.54 -1.77
CA GLU A 33 0.29 -8.55 -1.33
C GLU A 33 0.41 -8.14 0.13
N ARG A 34 1.39 -8.72 0.84
CA ARG A 34 1.60 -8.46 2.26
C ARG A 34 2.77 -7.52 2.49
N TYR A 35 2.51 -6.46 3.24
CA TYR A 35 3.48 -5.45 3.61
C TYR A 35 3.48 -5.24 5.12
N PRO A 36 4.61 -4.86 5.75
CA PRO A 36 4.63 -4.53 7.18
C PRO A 36 3.66 -3.38 7.49
N ALA A 37 2.67 -3.63 8.34
CA ALA A 37 1.67 -2.63 8.71
C ALA A 37 2.31 -1.41 9.38
N ALA A 38 3.35 -1.64 10.20
CA ALA A 38 4.11 -0.57 10.84
C ALA A 38 4.82 0.36 9.85
N GLU A 39 5.26 -0.14 8.69
CA GLU A 39 5.91 0.69 7.67
C GLU A 39 4.92 1.64 7.01
N ILE A 40 3.76 1.11 6.62
CA ILE A 40 2.68 1.89 5.99
C ILE A 40 2.10 2.90 6.99
N ALA A 41 1.84 2.47 8.22
CA ALA A 41 1.32 3.31 9.29
C ALA A 41 2.25 4.51 9.58
N ARG A 42 3.57 4.26 9.65
CA ARG A 42 4.58 5.33 9.81
C ARG A 42 4.61 6.29 8.63
N ALA A 43 4.49 5.79 7.40
CA ALA A 43 4.47 6.64 6.22
C ALA A 43 3.24 7.57 6.18
N LEU A 44 2.12 7.13 6.75
CA LEU A 44 0.86 7.86 6.76
C LEU A 44 0.61 8.66 8.05
N ASP A 45 1.50 8.57 9.03
CA ASP A 45 1.33 9.15 10.37
C ASP A 45 0.01 8.70 11.05
N VAL A 46 -0.30 7.40 10.96
CA VAL A 46 -1.48 6.76 11.59
C VAL A 46 -1.08 5.54 12.42
N GLU A 47 -2.00 4.97 13.20
CA GLU A 47 -1.75 3.69 13.86
C GLU A 47 -2.06 2.51 12.93
N PRO A 48 -1.37 1.36 13.05
CA PRO A 48 -1.63 0.18 12.22
C PRO A 48 -3.09 -0.31 12.25
N ARG A 49 -3.78 -0.12 13.37
CA ARG A 49 -5.19 -0.46 13.56
C ARG A 49 -6.16 0.37 12.70
N ASP A 50 -5.71 1.53 12.23
CA ASP A 50 -6.52 2.44 11.41
C ASP A 50 -6.33 2.19 9.91
N LEU A 51 -5.36 1.35 9.53
CA LEU A 51 -5.07 1.01 8.13
C LEU A 51 -6.19 0.27 7.41
N PRO A 52 -6.87 -0.74 8.00
CA PRO A 52 -7.88 -1.53 7.29
C PRO A 52 -8.96 -0.66 6.64
N GLY A 53 -9.18 -0.88 5.34
CA GLY A 53 -10.16 -0.15 4.55
C GLY A 53 -9.65 1.17 3.94
N MET A 54 -8.45 1.64 4.29
CA MET A 54 -7.88 2.86 3.71
C MET A 54 -7.55 2.68 2.22
N ARG A 55 -7.80 3.73 1.42
CA ARG A 55 -7.33 3.84 0.04
C ARG A 55 -6.09 4.70 0.01
N LEU A 56 -5.06 4.20 -0.66
CA LEU A 56 -3.74 4.77 -0.72
C LEU A 56 -3.28 4.87 -2.17
N THR A 57 -2.29 5.70 -2.42
CA THR A 57 -1.51 5.71 -3.65
C THR A 57 -0.07 5.36 -3.30
N ALA A 58 0.56 4.49 -4.08
CA ALA A 58 1.94 4.05 -3.90
C ALA A 58 2.74 4.15 -5.19
N ASP A 59 4.06 4.32 -5.08
CA ASP A 59 4.98 4.24 -6.22
C ASP A 59 5.39 2.77 -6.45
N VAL A 60 5.31 2.33 -7.70
CA VAL A 60 5.79 1.01 -8.13
C VAL A 60 7.28 1.11 -8.45
N GLY A 61 8.11 0.51 -7.59
CA GLY A 61 9.55 0.41 -7.80
C GLY A 61 9.94 -0.61 -8.88
N ARG A 62 11.24 -0.68 -9.21
CA ARG A 62 11.78 -1.61 -10.23
C ARG A 62 11.50 -3.09 -9.93
N ASP A 63 11.39 -3.46 -8.65
CA ASP A 63 11.11 -4.82 -8.20
C ASP A 63 9.61 -5.10 -8.05
N HIS A 64 8.73 -4.26 -8.62
CA HIS A 64 7.28 -4.26 -8.41
C HIS A 64 6.84 -4.04 -6.95
N ARG A 65 7.79 -3.69 -6.07
CA ARG A 65 7.54 -3.32 -4.68
C ARG A 65 6.88 -1.95 -4.61
N LEU A 66 5.80 -1.87 -3.85
CA LEU A 66 5.13 -0.63 -3.53
C LEU A 66 5.91 0.16 -2.48
N THR A 67 6.07 1.46 -2.70
CA THR A 67 6.80 2.38 -1.83
C THR A 67 6.10 3.74 -1.78
N ASN A 68 6.58 4.66 -0.93
CA ASN A 68 6.12 6.06 -0.90
C ASN A 68 4.59 6.21 -0.77
N TRP A 69 4.03 5.49 0.20
CA TRP A 69 2.60 5.44 0.51
C TRP A 69 2.04 6.81 0.82
N ARG A 70 0.92 7.15 0.18
CA ARG A 70 0.20 8.42 0.37
C ARG A 70 -1.28 8.13 0.53
N ARG A 71 -1.95 8.94 1.36
CA ARG A 71 -3.41 8.88 1.49
C ARG A 71 -4.05 9.51 0.25
N ARG A 72 -5.08 8.85 -0.28
CA ARG A 72 -5.93 9.39 -1.34
C ARG A 72 -7.02 10.31 -0.77
#